data_AF-A0A2V5MSZ6-F1
#
_entry.id   AF-A0A2V5MSZ6-F1
#
_cell.length_a   1.000
_cell.length_b   1.000
_cell.length_c   1.000
_cell.angle_alpha   90.00
_cell.angle_beta   90.00
_cell.angle_gamma   90.00
#
_symmetry.space_group_name_H-M   'P 1'
#
loop_
_entity.id
_entity.type
_entity.pdbx_description
1 polymer ?
#
loop_
_entity_poly.entity_id
_entity_poly.type
_entity_poly.pdbx_seq_one_letter_code
_entity_poly.pdbx_strand_id
1 'polypeptide(L)' 'MRFERLFDSKGDAAVVAIEHGVCTGCHMKVTTATASRVKAGKEIVSCENCGRILYDAV' A
#
# COMPACT_ATOMS: atom_id res chain seq x y z
N MET A 1 -17.75 -21.57 -1.82
CA MET A 1 -16.40 -20.96 -1.73
C MET A 1 -16.46 -19.68 -2.54
N ARG A 2 -16.51 -18.52 -1.86
CA ARG A 2 -15.36 -17.59 -1.75
C ARG A 2 -15.23 -16.84 -3.09
N PHE A 3 -15.72 -15.60 -3.25
CA PHE A 3 -14.97 -14.37 -2.93
C PHE A 3 -15.83 -13.09 -3.14
N GLU A 4 -17.13 -13.09 -2.85
CA GLU A 4 -17.99 -11.90 -3.09
C GLU A 4 -17.94 -10.82 -1.98
N ARG A 5 -16.88 -10.78 -1.15
CA ARG A 5 -16.76 -9.80 -0.04
C ARG A 5 -15.38 -9.15 0.05
N LEU A 6 -14.80 -8.74 -1.08
CA LEU A 6 -13.56 -7.93 -1.04
C LEU A 6 -13.67 -6.56 -1.71
N PHE A 7 -14.89 -6.12 -2.03
CA PHE A 7 -15.13 -4.80 -2.64
C PHE A 7 -16.07 -3.90 -1.85
N ASP A 8 -16.52 -4.30 -0.65
CA ASP A 8 -17.47 -3.51 0.16
C ASP A 8 -16.80 -2.46 1.07
N SER A 9 -15.46 -2.46 1.20
CA SER A 9 -14.76 -1.39 1.93
C SER A 9 -14.35 -0.25 1.00
N LYS A 10 -15.33 0.35 0.32
CA LYS A 10 -15.18 1.66 -0.37
C LYS A 10 -15.16 2.81 0.65
N GLY A 11 -14.20 2.75 1.56
CA GLY A 11 -13.86 3.82 2.50
C GLY A 11 -12.36 3.91 2.80
N ASP A 12 -11.59 2.88 2.41
CA ASP A 12 -10.14 2.87 2.57
C ASP A 12 -9.47 3.78 1.54
N ALA A 13 -8.76 4.79 2.03
CA ALA A 13 -8.04 5.76 1.23
C ALA A 13 -7.28 5.08 0.07
N ALA A 14 -7.45 5.59 -1.15
CA ALA A 14 -6.69 5.14 -2.32
C ALA A 14 -5.17 5.30 -2.13
N VAL A 15 -4.79 6.12 -1.15
CA VAL A 15 -3.43 6.47 -0.75
C VAL A 15 -3.25 6.09 0.73
N VAL A 16 -2.28 5.24 1.03
CA VAL A 16 -1.99 4.73 2.38
C VAL A 16 -0.52 4.92 2.70
N ALA A 17 -0.21 5.20 3.97
CA ALA A 17 1.17 5.39 4.40
C ALA A 17 1.91 4.04 4.42
N ILE A 18 3.20 4.07 4.15
CA ILE A 18 4.08 2.95 4.45
C ILE A 18 4.70 3.15 5.84
N GLU A 19 4.62 2.13 6.69
CA GLU A 19 5.26 2.14 8.01
C GLU A 19 6.24 0.98 8.10
N HIS A 20 7.53 1.25 8.31
CA HIS A 20 8.57 0.21 8.45
C HIS A 20 8.60 -0.81 7.29
N GLY A 21 8.22 -0.42 6.08
CA GLY A 21 8.12 -1.35 4.94
C GLY A 21 6.83 -2.17 4.90
N VAL A 22 5.80 -1.77 5.64
CA VAL A 22 4.48 -2.41 5.69
C VAL A 22 3.43 -1.44 5.17
N CYS A 23 2.57 -1.93 4.27
CA CYS A 23 1.43 -1.19 3.77
C CYS A 23 0.36 -1.10 4.86
N THR A 24 0.03 0.10 5.33
CA THR A 24 -1.03 0.29 6.37
C THR A 24 -2.42 -0.07 5.88
N GLY A 25 -2.66 -0.12 4.56
CA GLY A 25 -3.97 -0.49 3.99
C GLY A 25 -4.24 -1.99 3.91
N CYS A 26 -3.22 -2.82 3.71
CA CYS A 26 -3.38 -4.29 3.65
C CYS A 26 -2.59 -5.03 4.73
N HIS A 27 -1.85 -4.31 5.57
CA HIS A 27 -0.97 -4.82 6.61
C HIS A 27 0.06 -5.84 6.13
N MET A 28 0.38 -5.80 4.83
CA MET A 28 1.37 -6.69 4.23
C MET A 28 2.70 -5.97 4.04
N LYS A 29 3.78 -6.73 4.24
CA LYS A 29 5.14 -6.28 4.00
C LYS A 29 5.32 -6.09 2.49
N VAL A 30 5.79 -4.92 2.10
CA VAL A 30 6.15 -4.64 0.71
C VAL A 30 7.61 -5.01 0.47
N THR A 31 8.01 -5.13 -0.79
CA THR A 31 9.42 -5.36 -1.11
C THR A 31 10.30 -4.19 -0.66
N THR A 32 11.55 -4.49 -0.33
CA THR A 32 12.57 -3.48 0.00
C THR A 32 12.78 -2.49 -1.13
N ALA A 33 12.65 -2.91 -2.39
CA ALA A 33 12.67 -2.03 -3.55
C ALA A 33 11.51 -1.03 -3.53
N THR A 34 10.28 -1.51 -3.33
CA THR A 34 9.08 -0.66 -3.18
C THR A 34 9.22 0.31 -2.01
N ALA A 35 9.65 -0.16 -0.84
CA ALA A 35 9.88 0.70 0.32
C ALA A 35 10.95 1.77 0.06
N SER A 36 12.04 1.42 -0.62
CA SER A 36 13.10 2.37 -1.00
C SER A 36 12.60 3.40 -2.01
N ARG A 37 11.76 3.01 -2.98
CA ARG A 37 11.15 3.91 -3.97
C ARG A 37 10.17 4.88 -3.31
N VAL A 38 9.33 4.40 -2.37
CA VAL A 38 8.43 5.26 -1.59
C VAL A 38 9.24 6.29 -0.80
N LYS A 39 10.29 5.83 -0.11
CA LYS A 39 11.19 6.69 0.67
C LYS A 39 12.00 7.67 -0.19
N ALA A 40 12.27 7.32 -1.44
CA ALA A 40 12.92 8.22 -2.38
C ALA A 40 11.99 9.38 -2.80
N GLY A 41 10.67 9.24 -2.70
CA GLY A 41 9.68 10.27 -3.02
C GLY A 41 9.68 10.74 -4.47
N LYS A 42 10.34 10.00 -5.38
CA LYS A 42 10.53 10.41 -6.79
C LYS A 42 9.38 9.99 -7.70
N GLU A 43 8.56 9.03 -7.29
CA GLU A 43 7.55 8.41 -8.13
C GLU A 43 6.38 7.91 -7.28
N ILE A 44 5.19 7.84 -7.89
CA ILE A 44 4.01 7.25 -7.26
C ILE A 44 4.22 5.74 -7.23
N VAL A 45 4.35 5.19 -6.03
CA VAL A 45 4.55 3.75 -5.83
C VAL A 45 3.24 3.14 -5.36
N SER A 46 2.83 2.03 -5.95
CA SER A 46 1.65 1.27 -5.50
C SER A 46 2.07 -0.01 -4.77
N CYS A 47 1.27 -0.42 -3.79
CA CYS A 47 1.42 -1.68 -3.11
C CYS A 47 1.21 -2.84 -4.08
N GLU A 48 2.21 -3.69 -4.22
CA GLU A 48 2.16 -4.91 -5.04
C GLU A 48 1.11 -5.93 -4.57
N ASN A 49 0.65 -5.85 -3.32
CA ASN A 49 -0.30 -6.80 -2.74
C ASN A 49 -1.77 -6.36 -2.85
N CYS A 50 -2.05 -5.05 -2.85
CA CYS A 50 -3.43 -4.54 -2.87
C CYS A 50 -3.69 -3.42 -3.88
N GLY A 51 -2.67 -2.95 -4.60
CA GLY A 51 -2.77 -1.90 -5.61
C GLY A 51 -2.94 -0.48 -5.06
N ARG A 52 -3.04 -0.28 -3.74
CA ARG A 52 -3.15 1.07 -3.14
C ARG A 52 -1.86 1.87 -3.32
N ILE A 53 -1.97 3.19 -3.48
CA ILE A 53 -0.82 4.08 -3.59
C ILE A 53 -0.16 4.19 -2.21
N LEU A 54 1.14 3.98 -2.16
CA LEU A 54 1.98 4.12 -0.99
C LEU A 54 2.64 5.49 -1.00
N TYR A 55 2.59 6.18 0.13
CA TYR A 55 3.37 7.40 0.36
C TYR A 55 4.19 7.27 1.63
N ASP A 56 5.32 7.98 1.68
CA ASP A 56 6.13 8.08 2.87
C ASP A 56 5.52 9.16 3.76
N ALA A 57 5.00 8.76 4.93
CA ALA A 57 4.52 9.69 5.94
C ALA A 57 5.72 10.12 6.81
N VAL A 58 6.68 10.81 6.17
CA VAL A 58 7.82 11.45 6.85
C VAL A 58 7.43 12.82 7.36
#